data_AF-A0A9Q9HAX2-F1
#
_entry.id   AF-A0A9Q9HAX2-F1
#
_cell.length_a   1.000
_cell.length_b   1.000
_cell.length_c   1.000
_cell.angle_alpha   90.00
_cell.angle_beta   90.00
_cell.angle_gamma   90.00
#
_symmetry.space_group_name_H-M   'P 1'
#
loop_
_entity.id
_entity.type
_entity.pdbx_description
1 polymer ?
#
loop_
_entity_poly.entity_id
_entity_poly.type
_entity_poly.pdbx_seq_one_letter_code
_entity_poly.pdbx_strand_id
1 'polypeptide(L)'
;MSRAVIIGLCVGVLGGLLAAYLWRFSNDIRHYTEADLLGSTCAELSEKHEEVIFAYHDASIARQRKTGSFDDPGLPAEDVLPLLIVMKKVIRDNEIAGLDLTQPFFHSPSAAPPRLHSDFYAEISAICATDPAMDAGAAMLQAARNLGLTHRPVTR
;
A
#
# COMPACT_ATOMS: atom_id res chain seq x y z
N MET A 1 42.95 33.42 -3.73
CA MET A 1 42.40 32.08 -3.47
C MET A 1 42.79 31.14 -4.60
N SER A 2 43.44 30.02 -4.27
CA SER A 2 43.92 29.04 -5.23
C SER A 2 42.74 28.34 -5.91
N ARG A 3 42.84 28.00 -7.21
CA ARG A 3 41.79 27.28 -7.98
C ARG A 3 41.27 26.02 -7.27
N ALA A 4 42.13 25.32 -6.53
CA ALA A 4 41.78 24.15 -5.73
C ALA A 4 40.74 24.44 -4.62
N VAL A 5 40.78 25.63 -4.01
CA VAL A 5 39.83 26.04 -2.96
C VAL A 5 38.43 26.30 -3.54
N ILE A 6 38.37 26.88 -4.74
CA ILE A 6 37.11 27.17 -5.44
C ILE A 6 36.44 25.87 -5.89
N ILE A 7 37.22 24.92 -6.44
CA ILE A 7 36.70 23.61 -6.86
C ILE A 7 36.20 22.80 -5.66
N GLY A 8 36.94 22.81 -4.54
CA GLY A 8 36.50 22.13 -3.31
C GLY A 8 35.19 22.68 -2.74
N LEU A 9 35.01 24.00 -2.77
CA LEU A 9 33.75 24.66 -2.35
C LEU A 9 32.58 24.32 -3.28
N CYS A 10 32.79 24.33 -4.59
CA CYS A 10 31.75 23.97 -5.56
C CYS A 10 31.28 22.52 -5.39
N VAL A 11 32.20 21.56 -5.21
CA VAL A 11 31.86 20.15 -5.01
C VAL A 11 31.14 19.93 -3.66
N GLY A 12 31.56 20.62 -2.60
CA GLY A 12 30.89 20.55 -1.29
C GLY A 12 29.45 21.08 -1.32
N VAL A 13 29.22 22.21 -2.00
CA VAL A 13 27.87 22.79 -2.15
C VAL A 13 26.97 21.92 -3.03
N LEU A 14 27.47 21.40 -4.16
CA LEU A 14 26.73 20.49 -5.01
C LEU A 14 26.40 19.17 -4.30
N GLY A 15 27.34 18.61 -3.54
CA GLY A 15 27.10 17.42 -2.72
C GLY A 15 26.06 17.64 -1.63
N GLY A 16 26.12 18.78 -0.94
CA GLY A 16 25.12 19.17 0.07
C GLY A 16 23.73 19.39 -0.51
N LEU A 17 23.63 20.03 -1.68
CA LEU A 17 22.37 20.23 -2.39
C LEU A 17 21.79 18.91 -2.91
N LEU A 18 22.62 18.01 -3.43
CA LEU A 18 22.19 16.68 -3.88
C LEU A 18 21.69 15.84 -2.69
N ALA A 19 22.41 15.87 -1.56
CA ALA A 19 21.99 15.20 -0.33
C ALA A 19 20.67 15.79 0.22
N ALA A 20 20.52 17.11 0.23
CA ALA A 20 19.28 17.77 0.65
C ALA A 20 18.11 17.51 -0.31
N TYR A 21 18.38 17.42 -1.61
CA TYR A 21 17.39 17.07 -2.64
C TYR A 21 16.92 15.62 -2.48
N LEU A 22 17.85 14.67 -2.35
CA LEU A 22 17.52 13.26 -2.08
C LEU A 22 16.81 13.08 -0.74
N TRP A 23 17.19 13.84 0.29
CA TRP A 23 16.50 13.88 1.58
C TRP A 23 15.08 14.46 1.47
N ARG A 24 14.87 15.46 0.61
CA ARG A 24 13.56 16.08 0.42
C ARG A 24 12.59 15.18 -0.36
N PHE A 25 13.11 14.34 -1.27
CA PHE A 25 12.32 13.29 -1.93
C PHE A 25 12.02 12.09 -1.01
N SER A 26 12.76 11.92 0.09
CA SER A 26 12.57 10.77 0.99
C SER A 26 11.54 10.98 2.11
N ASN A 27 10.78 12.09 2.14
CA ASN A 27 10.00 12.46 3.33
C ASN A 27 8.48 12.60 3.16
N ASP A 28 7.93 12.61 1.94
CA ASP A 28 6.47 12.60 1.78
C ASP A 28 6.04 11.26 1.19
N ILE A 29 5.61 10.37 2.09
CA ILE A 29 4.90 9.14 1.72
C ILE A 29 3.66 9.55 0.95
N ARG A 30 3.48 9.03 -0.27
CA ARG A 30 2.31 9.34 -1.07
C ARG A 30 1.07 8.70 -0.45
N HIS A 31 0.06 9.53 -0.19
CA HIS A 31 -1.25 9.09 0.27
C HIS A 31 -2.23 9.08 -0.90
N TYR A 32 -2.77 7.90 -1.20
CA TYR A 32 -3.73 7.71 -2.28
C TYR A 32 -5.17 7.87 -1.77
N THR A 33 -6.02 8.51 -2.55
CA THR A 33 -7.47 8.56 -2.32
C THR A 33 -8.19 7.46 -3.09
N GLU A 34 -9.46 7.18 -2.77
CA GLU A 34 -10.29 6.27 -3.57
C GLU A 34 -10.30 6.69 -5.06
N ALA A 35 -10.39 7.99 -5.34
CA ALA A 35 -10.43 8.52 -6.70
C ALA A 35 -9.13 8.26 -7.48
N ASP A 36 -7.97 8.21 -6.81
CA ASP A 36 -6.69 7.92 -7.44
C ASP A 36 -6.50 6.44 -7.81
N LEU A 37 -7.32 5.58 -7.22
CA LEU A 37 -7.18 4.12 -7.29
C LEU A 37 -8.28 3.44 -8.10
N LEU A 38 -9.47 4.05 -8.17
CA LEU A 38 -10.57 3.52 -8.96
C LEU A 38 -10.21 3.38 -10.44
N GLY A 39 -10.58 2.25 -11.03
CA GLY A 39 -10.27 1.94 -12.42
C GLY A 39 -8.81 1.52 -12.66
N SER A 40 -7.99 1.38 -11.60
CA SER A 40 -6.64 0.82 -11.74
C SER A 40 -6.74 -0.67 -12.08
N THR A 41 -5.86 -1.11 -12.96
CA THR A 41 -5.61 -2.54 -13.17
C THR A 41 -4.98 -3.18 -11.94
N CYS A 42 -5.01 -4.51 -11.85
CA CYS A 42 -4.31 -5.27 -10.81
C CYS A 42 -2.82 -4.90 -10.75
N ALA A 43 -2.15 -4.75 -11.91
CA ALA A 43 -0.75 -4.36 -11.99
C ALA A 43 -0.49 -2.95 -11.44
N GLU A 44 -1.26 -1.96 -11.88
CA GLU A 44 -1.13 -0.57 -11.41
C GLU A 44 -1.44 -0.44 -9.92
N LEU A 45 -2.46 -1.15 -9.44
CA LEU A 45 -2.80 -1.14 -8.02
C LEU A 45 -1.68 -1.78 -7.18
N SER A 46 -1.07 -2.86 -7.67
CA SER A 46 0.09 -3.50 -7.04
C SER A 46 1.28 -2.55 -6.96
N GLU A 47 1.61 -1.86 -8.05
CA GLU A 47 2.71 -0.88 -8.10
C GLU A 47 2.51 0.24 -7.08
N LYS A 48 1.30 0.83 -7.05
CA LYS A 48 0.95 1.87 -6.07
C LYS A 48 1.02 1.33 -4.64
N HIS A 49 0.60 0.08 -4.41
CA HIS A 49 0.67 -0.55 -3.10
C HIS A 49 2.10 -0.78 -2.63
N GLU A 50 2.97 -1.25 -3.52
CA GLU A 50 4.40 -1.42 -3.26
C GLU A 50 5.10 -0.08 -3.01
N GLU A 51 4.77 0.98 -3.76
CA GLU A 51 5.31 2.33 -3.52
C GLU A 51 5.09 2.79 -2.07
N VAL A 52 3.87 2.60 -1.54
CA VAL A 52 3.56 2.96 -0.15
C VAL A 52 4.32 2.07 0.83
N ILE A 53 4.36 0.75 0.62
CA ILE A 53 5.09 -0.18 1.50
C ILE A 53 6.57 0.18 1.57
N PHE A 54 7.22 0.41 0.42
CA PHE A 54 8.63 0.76 0.36
C PHE A 54 8.92 2.13 0.99
N ALA A 55 8.05 3.13 0.78
CA ALA A 55 8.21 4.44 1.41
C ALA A 55 8.16 4.35 2.95
N TYR A 56 7.23 3.57 3.50
CA TYR A 56 7.13 3.32 4.94
C TYR A 56 8.34 2.53 5.48
N HIS A 57 8.80 1.53 4.73
CA HIS A 57 10.00 0.77 5.08
C HIS A 57 11.25 1.64 5.13
N ASP A 58 11.45 2.52 4.13
CA ASP A 58 12.58 3.45 4.09
C ASP A 58 12.52 4.48 5.22
N ALA A 59 11.32 4.98 5.55
CA ALA A 59 11.11 5.85 6.70
C ALA A 59 11.45 5.15 8.04
N SER A 60 11.08 3.88 8.18
CA SER A 60 11.41 3.05 9.35
C SER A 60 12.94 2.89 9.51
N ILE A 61 13.66 2.58 8.42
CA ILE A 61 15.13 2.51 8.43
C ILE A 61 15.76 3.86 8.79
N ALA A 62 15.27 4.95 8.21
CA ALA A 62 15.77 6.29 8.52
C ALA A 62 15.59 6.65 9.99
N ARG A 63 14.42 6.32 10.56
CA ARG A 63 14.14 6.47 12.00
C ARG A 63 15.08 5.63 12.83
N GLN A 64 15.25 4.35 12.51
CA GLN A 64 16.19 3.46 13.21
C GLN A 64 17.60 4.05 13.24
N ARG A 65 18.11 4.55 12.11
CA ARG A 65 19.44 5.17 12.06
C ARG A 65 19.55 6.39 12.97
N LYS A 66 18.45 7.10 13.20
CA LYS A 66 18.40 8.31 14.02
C LYS A 66 18.22 8.02 15.51
N THR A 67 17.39 7.03 15.87
CA THR A 67 16.97 6.78 17.26
C THR A 67 17.54 5.49 17.84
N GLY A 68 18.08 4.61 17.02
CA GLY A 68 18.58 3.29 17.43
C GLY A 68 17.48 2.28 17.81
N SER A 69 16.21 2.61 17.62
CA SER A 69 15.06 1.79 18.05
C SER A 69 14.03 1.54 16.93
N PHE A 70 13.64 0.27 16.82
CA PHE A 70 12.58 -0.26 15.95
C PHE A 70 11.24 -0.38 16.71
N ASP A 71 11.05 0.29 17.84
CA ASP A 71 9.88 0.12 18.72
C ASP A 71 8.53 0.45 18.05
N ASP A 72 8.58 1.00 16.83
CA ASP A 72 7.46 1.03 15.91
C ASP A 72 7.97 0.49 14.57
N PRO A 73 7.49 -0.66 14.07
CA PRO A 73 8.02 -1.27 12.84
C PRO A 73 7.82 -0.36 11.62
N GLY A 74 7.06 0.73 11.76
CA GLY A 74 6.80 1.67 10.67
C GLY A 74 5.93 1.03 9.60
N LEU A 75 5.09 0.05 9.99
CA LEU A 75 4.12 -0.52 9.07
C LEU A 75 3.05 0.54 8.77
N PRO A 76 2.67 0.70 7.49
CA PRO A 76 1.57 1.59 7.13
C PRO A 76 0.29 1.17 7.85
N ALA A 77 -0.49 2.16 8.28
CA ALA A 77 -1.86 1.91 8.70
C ALA A 77 -2.67 1.34 7.52
N GLU A 78 -3.68 0.53 7.81
CA GLU A 78 -4.45 -0.15 6.77
C GLU A 78 -5.24 0.80 5.85
N ASP A 79 -5.60 1.98 6.35
CA ASP A 79 -6.34 3.00 5.62
C ASP A 79 -5.48 3.80 4.64
N VAL A 80 -4.15 3.67 4.69
CA VAL A 80 -3.23 4.28 3.73
C VAL A 80 -2.74 3.29 2.65
N LEU A 81 -3.06 2.00 2.79
CA LEU A 81 -2.63 0.96 1.86
C LEU A 81 -3.56 0.91 0.63
N PRO A 82 -3.05 1.15 -0.61
CA PRO A 82 -3.88 1.24 -1.81
C PRO A 82 -4.81 0.05 -2.05
N LEU A 83 -4.30 -1.18 -1.93
CA LEU A 83 -5.11 -2.38 -2.05
C LEU A 83 -6.28 -2.42 -1.05
N LEU A 84 -6.03 -2.05 0.21
CA LEU A 84 -7.07 -2.04 1.24
C LEU A 84 -8.09 -0.94 1.02
N ILE A 85 -7.68 0.22 0.53
CA ILE A 85 -8.60 1.31 0.17
C ILE A 85 -9.60 0.80 -0.88
N VAL A 86 -9.12 0.21 -1.97
CA VAL A 86 -9.98 -0.33 -3.03
C VAL A 86 -10.82 -1.49 -2.51
N MET A 87 -10.24 -2.42 -1.76
CA MET A 87 -10.96 -3.59 -1.24
C MET A 87 -12.08 -3.19 -0.27
N LYS A 88 -11.82 -2.31 0.70
CA LYS A 88 -12.83 -1.81 1.63
C LYS A 88 -13.97 -1.10 0.89
N LYS A 89 -13.63 -0.36 -0.17
CA LYS A 89 -14.62 0.27 -1.05
C LYS A 89 -15.47 -0.77 -1.78
N VAL A 90 -14.87 -1.75 -2.45
CA VAL A 90 -15.60 -2.79 -3.20
C VAL A 90 -16.53 -3.58 -2.28
N ILE A 91 -16.07 -3.95 -1.08
CA ILE A 91 -16.89 -4.62 -0.05
C ILE A 91 -18.12 -3.78 0.30
N ARG A 92 -17.90 -2.50 0.62
CA ARG A 92 -18.95 -1.56 1.00
C ARG A 92 -19.95 -1.31 -0.13
N ASP A 93 -19.47 -1.07 -1.35
CA ASP A 93 -20.29 -0.68 -2.49
C ASP A 93 -21.08 -1.87 -3.07
N ASN A 94 -20.72 -3.12 -2.74
CA ASN A 94 -21.34 -4.33 -3.28
C ASN A 94 -21.91 -5.28 -2.20
N GLU A 95 -22.00 -4.81 -0.95
CA GLU A 95 -22.57 -5.56 0.18
C GLU A 95 -22.00 -6.99 0.32
N ILE A 96 -20.67 -7.13 0.14
CA ILE A 96 -20.00 -8.43 0.21
C ILE A 96 -20.12 -8.98 1.65
N ALA A 97 -20.79 -10.13 1.79
CA ALA A 97 -21.11 -10.69 3.08
C ALA A 97 -19.89 -11.32 3.77
N GLY A 98 -19.92 -11.36 5.11
CA GLY A 98 -18.92 -12.07 5.93
C GLY A 98 -17.60 -11.33 6.14
N LEU A 99 -17.35 -10.23 5.44
CA LEU A 99 -16.16 -9.40 5.62
C LEU A 99 -16.47 -8.24 6.58
N ASP A 100 -15.94 -8.31 7.80
CA ASP A 100 -16.15 -7.28 8.82
C ASP A 100 -15.08 -6.18 8.68
N LEU A 101 -15.48 -5.03 8.13
CA LEU A 101 -14.57 -3.89 7.92
C LEU A 101 -14.06 -3.24 9.22
N THR A 102 -14.59 -3.61 10.38
CA THR A 102 -14.08 -3.16 11.69
C THR A 102 -12.90 -3.99 12.18
N GLN A 103 -12.70 -5.18 11.61
CA GLN A 103 -11.57 -6.04 11.91
C GLN A 103 -10.38 -5.72 10.99
N PRO A 104 -9.14 -5.91 11.49
CA PRO A 104 -7.95 -5.77 10.66
C PRO A 104 -7.94 -6.83 9.54
N PHE A 105 -7.39 -6.46 8.38
CA PHE A 105 -7.13 -7.37 7.27
C PHE A 105 -5.77 -8.06 7.36
N PHE A 106 -4.73 -7.37 7.85
CA PHE A 106 -3.38 -7.92 7.87
C PHE A 106 -2.76 -7.91 9.26
N HIS A 107 -2.71 -6.75 9.91
CA HIS A 107 -1.95 -6.59 11.14
C HIS A 107 -2.76 -5.85 12.20
N SER A 108 -2.88 -6.48 13.37
CA SER A 108 -3.25 -5.80 14.60
C SER A 108 -2.42 -6.35 15.76
N PRO A 109 -1.90 -5.50 16.67
CA PRO A 109 -1.26 -5.95 17.90
C PRO A 109 -2.23 -6.67 18.85
N SER A 110 -3.54 -6.46 18.68
CA SER A 110 -4.58 -6.89 19.62
C SER A 110 -5.47 -8.03 19.11
N ALA A 111 -5.44 -8.34 17.81
CA ALA A 111 -6.27 -9.39 17.22
C ALA A 111 -5.65 -9.98 15.96
N ALA A 112 -5.80 -11.29 15.78
CA ALA A 112 -5.43 -11.93 14.51
C ALA A 112 -6.47 -11.58 13.42
N PRO A 113 -6.05 -11.38 12.16
CA PRO A 113 -6.98 -11.16 11.06
C PRO A 113 -7.92 -12.37 10.91
N PRO A 114 -9.23 -12.16 10.68
CA PRO A 114 -10.17 -13.24 10.43
C PRO A 114 -9.73 -14.10 9.23
N ARG A 115 -9.88 -15.43 9.35
CA ARG A 115 -9.49 -16.36 8.26
C ARG A 115 -10.11 -15.98 6.91
N LEU A 116 -11.37 -15.53 6.92
CA LEU A 116 -12.08 -15.13 5.71
C LEU A 116 -11.44 -13.92 5.02
N HIS A 117 -10.83 -12.99 5.77
CA HIS A 117 -10.10 -11.86 5.19
C HIS A 117 -8.86 -12.35 4.43
N SER A 118 -8.13 -13.29 5.03
CA SER A 118 -6.96 -13.92 4.38
C SER A 118 -7.36 -14.74 3.15
N ASP A 119 -8.44 -15.51 3.22
CA ASP A 119 -8.96 -16.30 2.09
C ASP A 119 -9.39 -15.38 0.93
N PHE A 120 -10.04 -14.25 1.25
CA PHE A 120 -10.42 -13.25 0.25
C PHE A 120 -9.21 -12.59 -0.41
N TYR A 121 -8.21 -12.17 0.38
CA TYR A 121 -6.97 -11.62 -0.15
C TYR A 121 -6.21 -12.62 -1.04
N ALA A 122 -6.14 -13.89 -0.63
CA ALA A 122 -5.49 -14.94 -1.41
C ALA A 122 -6.18 -15.15 -2.77
N GLU A 123 -7.51 -15.17 -2.79
CA GLU A 123 -8.29 -15.31 -4.01
C GLU A 123 -8.10 -14.11 -4.96
N ILE A 124 -8.12 -12.87 -4.43
CA ILE A 124 -7.82 -11.66 -5.20
C ILE A 124 -6.41 -11.77 -5.83
N SER A 125 -5.43 -12.15 -5.02
CA SER A 125 -4.03 -12.26 -5.45
C SER A 125 -3.87 -13.30 -6.56
N ALA A 126 -4.55 -14.45 -6.46
CA ALA A 126 -4.51 -15.49 -7.48
C ALA A 126 -5.11 -15.02 -8.82
N ILE A 127 -6.22 -14.28 -8.77
CA ILE A 127 -6.86 -13.71 -9.97
C ILE A 127 -5.94 -12.66 -10.60
N CYS A 128 -5.47 -11.70 -9.82
CA CYS A 128 -4.59 -10.63 -10.31
C CYS A 128 -3.24 -11.15 -10.84
N ALA A 129 -2.70 -12.23 -10.27
CA ALA A 129 -1.49 -12.87 -10.80
C ALA A 129 -1.71 -13.55 -12.16
N THR A 130 -2.94 -14.01 -12.42
CA THR A 130 -3.31 -14.65 -13.68
C THR A 130 -3.61 -13.61 -14.77
N ASP A 131 -4.25 -12.50 -14.41
CA ASP A 131 -4.55 -11.39 -15.33
C ASP A 131 -4.20 -10.03 -14.70
N PRO A 132 -2.93 -9.58 -14.83
CA PRO A 132 -2.49 -8.31 -14.27
C PRO A 132 -3.16 -7.08 -14.90
N ALA A 133 -3.70 -7.21 -16.12
CA ALA A 133 -4.37 -6.12 -16.84
C ALA A 133 -5.86 -6.01 -16.48
N MET A 134 -6.39 -6.96 -15.71
CA MET A 134 -7.77 -6.92 -15.21
C MET A 134 -7.97 -5.70 -14.31
N ASP A 135 -9.14 -5.05 -14.40
CA ASP A 135 -9.56 -4.05 -13.41
C ASP A 135 -9.56 -4.67 -12.00
N ALA A 136 -8.87 -4.02 -11.06
CA ALA A 136 -8.67 -4.58 -9.73
C ALA A 136 -9.99 -4.73 -8.95
N GLY A 137 -10.95 -3.81 -9.15
CA GLY A 137 -12.27 -3.92 -8.53
C GLY A 137 -13.06 -5.11 -9.08
N ALA A 138 -12.98 -5.35 -10.38
CA ALA A 138 -13.57 -6.51 -11.03
C ALA A 138 -12.95 -7.83 -10.54
N ALA A 139 -11.62 -7.86 -10.33
CA ALA A 139 -10.92 -9.01 -9.74
C ALA A 139 -11.43 -9.30 -8.31
N MET A 140 -11.62 -8.26 -7.48
CA MET A 140 -12.18 -8.40 -6.14
C MET A 140 -13.63 -8.92 -6.14
N LEU A 141 -14.45 -8.44 -7.06
CA LEU A 141 -15.81 -8.96 -7.23
C LEU A 141 -15.81 -10.41 -7.69
N GLN A 142 -14.87 -10.80 -8.54
CA GLN A 142 -14.72 -12.18 -8.95
C GLN A 142 -14.27 -13.07 -7.79
N ALA A 143 -13.31 -12.63 -6.98
CA ALA A 143 -12.92 -13.33 -5.76
C ALA A 143 -14.10 -13.54 -4.82
N ALA A 144 -14.93 -12.52 -4.62
CA ALA A 144 -16.11 -12.61 -3.78
C ALA A 144 -17.12 -13.63 -4.30
N ARG A 145 -17.30 -13.72 -5.62
CA ARG A 145 -18.14 -14.73 -6.26
C ARG A 145 -17.58 -16.14 -6.07
N ASN A 146 -16.27 -16.32 -6.27
CA ASN A 146 -15.59 -17.62 -6.12
C ASN A 146 -15.71 -18.15 -4.69
N LEU A 147 -15.68 -17.25 -3.70
CA LEU A 147 -15.84 -17.58 -2.28
C LEU A 147 -17.31 -17.60 -1.81
N GLY A 148 -18.28 -17.33 -2.70
CA GLY A 148 -19.70 -17.35 -2.35
C GLY A 148 -20.14 -16.22 -1.40
N LEU A 149 -19.42 -15.10 -1.38
CA LEU A 149 -19.66 -13.96 -0.50
C LEU A 149 -20.67 -12.95 -1.08
N THR A 150 -20.98 -13.06 -2.38
CA THR A 150 -22.06 -12.30 -3.01
C THR A 150 -23.39 -12.99 -2.72
N HIS A 151 -24.41 -12.23 -2.30
CA HIS A 151 -25.76 -12.77 -2.16
C HIS A 151 -26.22 -13.44 -3.47
N ARG A 152 -26.56 -14.73 -3.40
CA ARG A 152 -27.39 -15.35 -4.45
C ARG A 152 -28.73 -14.63 -4.45
N PRO A 153 -29.28 -14.21 -5.61
CA PRO A 153 -30.69 -13.86 -5.64
C PRO A 153 -31.46 -15.08 -5.15
N VAL A 154 -32.24 -14.89 -4.09
CA VAL A 154 -33.25 -15.86 -3.68
C VAL A 154 -34.26 -15.89 -4.82
N THR A 155 -34.11 -16.85 -5.74
CA THR A 155 -35.15 -17.17 -6.70
C THR A 155 -36.35 -17.63 -5.89
N ARG A 156 -37.35 -16.75 -5.79
CA ARG A 156 -38.67 -17.07 -5.24
C ARG A 156 -39.62 -17.41 -6.39
#